data_AF-A0A5D0RLN2-F1
#
_entry.id   AF-A0A5D0RLN2-F1
#
_cell.length_a   1.000
_cell.length_b   1.000
_cell.length_c   1.000
_cell.angle_alpha   90.00
_cell.angle_beta   90.00
_cell.angle_gamma   90.00
#
_symmetry.space_group_name_H-M   'P 1'
#
loop_
_entity.id
_entity.type
_entity.pdbx_description
1 polymer ?
#
loop_
_entity_poly.entity_id
_entity_poly.type
_entity_poly.pdbx_seq_one_letter_code
_entity_poly.pdbx_strand_id
1 'polypeptide(L)'
;MTGFAQLAQGHFDVVIDLAHTAPALTVAARHGVWRLSVSTPDAGLAEARDRAPVTSVTLWCHRGDAPPVAIATAHYDTKFLATRNAAFAREKSVQLILRELARLDLAGQMPATVDAPAPPRPFASRDLPGYLWRSVTKLGALALNAVLARLGRRPGAFFLRLSDADPLTFDPAQGTDLIAPGNAYWADPFLFEHGGALFLFYEEFDYCTGLGHLAVGRLEGAALIPLGRILDSPDHLSYPFVFRWQDDILMIPETSARAGIEVWRATDFPTGWELAATALNGVQASDTVVFEHQGRWWLLTNLCHDSFGDFGAELHLFAIDGPMLNSVTPHPLNPVVIDTTRARGGGRVFARDGRLFRTTQDNSHGIYGFGLNLTEITEISDTAFHERRIRHIRPDFEPGIMGCHHMDAAAGRVVIDIRRRQIGARRLRPGQNQHPAP
;
A
#
# COMPACT_ATOMS: atom_id res chain seq x y z
N MET A 1 -31.29 -1.91 -31.01
CA MET A 1 -32.18 -0.84 -30.50
C MET A 1 -33.50 -1.37 -29.91
N THR A 2 -33.98 -2.56 -30.28
CA THR A 2 -35.26 -3.12 -29.81
C THR A 2 -35.29 -3.60 -28.35
N GLY A 3 -34.16 -4.01 -27.76
CA GLY A 3 -34.11 -4.48 -26.36
C GLY A 3 -34.17 -3.38 -25.28
N PHE A 4 -33.58 -2.20 -25.54
CA PHE A 4 -33.58 -1.10 -24.57
C PHE A 4 -34.94 -0.44 -24.39
N ALA A 5 -35.79 -0.46 -25.42
CA ALA A 5 -37.15 0.11 -25.36
C ALA A 5 -38.09 -0.69 -24.43
N GLN A 6 -37.90 -2.01 -24.32
CA GLN A 6 -38.61 -2.83 -23.33
C GLN A 6 -38.07 -2.61 -21.91
N LEU A 7 -36.75 -2.45 -21.76
CA LEU A 7 -36.12 -2.15 -20.46
C LEU A 7 -36.52 -0.76 -19.94
N ALA A 8 -36.78 0.22 -20.80
CA ALA A 8 -37.23 1.55 -20.39
C ALA A 8 -38.59 1.56 -19.65
N GLN A 9 -39.34 0.45 -19.67
CA GLN A 9 -40.57 0.26 -18.89
C GLN A 9 -40.32 -0.33 -17.49
N GLY A 10 -39.09 -0.76 -17.19
CA GLY A 10 -38.70 -1.29 -15.88
C GLY A 10 -38.34 -0.18 -14.88
N HIS A 11 -38.60 -0.42 -13.60
CA HIS A 11 -38.15 0.44 -12.51
C HIS A 11 -36.78 -0.03 -12.03
N PHE A 12 -35.76 0.80 -12.22
CA PHE A 12 -34.40 0.54 -11.72
C PHE A 12 -33.98 1.62 -10.74
N ASP A 13 -33.29 1.23 -9.67
CA ASP A 13 -32.65 2.20 -8.78
C ASP A 13 -31.42 2.81 -9.46
N VAL A 14 -30.44 1.99 -9.84
CA VAL A 14 -29.21 2.39 -10.53
C VAL A 14 -29.01 1.52 -11.77
N VAL A 15 -28.51 2.10 -12.86
CA VAL A 15 -28.05 1.33 -14.03
C VAL A 15 -26.54 1.53 -14.18
N ILE A 16 -25.77 0.44 -14.21
CA ILE A 16 -24.33 0.49 -14.49
C ILE A 16 -24.10 0.22 -15.97
N ASP A 17 -23.62 1.22 -16.71
CA ASP A 17 -23.36 1.10 -18.15
C ASP A 17 -21.86 0.96 -18.43
N LEU A 18 -21.41 -0.30 -18.51
CA LEU A 18 -20.01 -0.64 -18.81
C LEU A 18 -19.67 -0.58 -20.30
N ALA A 19 -20.68 -0.48 -21.17
CA ALA A 19 -20.53 -0.55 -22.62
C ALA A 19 -20.71 0.80 -23.33
N HIS A 20 -21.12 1.84 -22.60
CA HIS A 20 -21.53 3.15 -23.15
C HIS A 20 -22.64 3.03 -24.21
N THR A 21 -23.51 2.02 -24.10
CA THR A 21 -24.55 1.74 -25.12
C THR A 21 -25.95 2.07 -24.67
N ALA A 22 -26.15 2.53 -23.42
CA ALA A 22 -27.48 2.68 -22.82
C ALA A 22 -27.91 4.15 -22.56
N PRO A 23 -27.86 5.08 -23.54
CA PRO A 23 -28.33 6.45 -23.31
C PRO A 23 -29.85 6.51 -23.02
N ALA A 24 -30.63 5.59 -23.56
CA ALA A 24 -32.10 5.55 -23.40
C ALA A 24 -32.59 5.16 -21.99
N LEU A 25 -31.73 4.62 -21.12
CA LEU A 25 -32.10 4.19 -19.76
C LEU A 25 -31.90 5.30 -18.70
N THR A 26 -31.38 6.46 -19.10
CA THR A 26 -31.13 7.61 -18.21
C THR A 26 -32.39 8.20 -17.59
N VAL A 27 -33.56 7.97 -18.18
CA VAL A 27 -34.87 8.43 -17.70
C VAL A 27 -35.56 7.40 -16.79
N ALA A 28 -35.18 6.12 -16.90
CA ALA A 28 -35.82 5.01 -16.17
C ALA A 28 -35.16 4.70 -14.82
N ALA A 29 -33.91 5.13 -14.61
CA ALA A 29 -33.15 4.86 -13.39
C ALA A 29 -33.31 5.98 -12.34
N ARG A 30 -33.82 5.67 -11.14
CA ARG A 30 -34.07 6.62 -10.04
C ARG A 30 -32.82 7.42 -9.65
N HIS A 31 -31.67 6.77 -9.60
CA HIS A 31 -30.38 7.30 -9.21
C HIS A 31 -29.43 7.49 -10.41
N GLY A 32 -29.97 7.36 -11.64
CA GLY A 32 -29.27 7.60 -12.89
C GLY A 32 -28.46 6.41 -13.41
N VAL A 33 -27.79 6.66 -14.53
CA VAL A 33 -26.89 5.70 -15.19
C VAL A 33 -25.45 6.02 -14.81
N TRP A 34 -24.73 5.06 -14.25
CA TRP A 34 -23.36 5.21 -13.78
C TRP A 34 -22.37 4.65 -14.80
N ARG A 35 -21.31 5.43 -15.11
CA ARG A 35 -20.29 5.09 -16.11
C ARG A 35 -18.90 5.37 -15.59
N LEU A 36 -17.97 4.45 -15.81
CA LEU A 36 -16.56 4.66 -15.53
C LEU A 36 -15.87 5.36 -16.70
N SER A 37 -14.93 6.26 -16.40
CA SER A 37 -14.07 6.85 -17.43
C SER A 37 -13.20 5.81 -18.16
N VAL A 38 -12.98 4.64 -17.55
CA VAL A 38 -12.16 3.56 -18.11
C VAL A 38 -12.89 2.58 -19.03
N SER A 39 -14.19 2.78 -19.22
CA SER A 39 -15.02 1.95 -20.10
C SER A 39 -14.86 2.29 -21.60
N THR A 40 -14.10 3.32 -21.95
CA THR A 40 -13.77 3.64 -23.35
C THR A 40 -12.56 2.84 -23.87
N PRO A 41 -12.45 2.60 -25.20
CA PRO A 41 -11.32 1.86 -25.78
C PRO A 41 -9.94 2.51 -25.59
N ASP A 42 -9.90 3.83 -25.46
CA ASP A 42 -8.69 4.66 -25.36
C ASP A 42 -8.28 4.98 -23.91
N ALA A 43 -9.06 4.52 -22.93
CA ALA A 43 -8.79 4.74 -21.51
C ALA A 43 -7.40 4.25 -21.10
N GLY A 44 -6.66 5.07 -20.35
CA GLY A 44 -5.33 4.73 -19.85
C GLY A 44 -4.20 4.86 -20.88
N LEU A 45 -4.51 5.11 -22.17
CA LEU A 45 -3.50 5.22 -23.22
C LEU A 45 -2.71 6.53 -23.11
N ALA A 46 -3.38 7.64 -22.80
CA ALA A 46 -2.75 8.95 -22.67
C ALA A 46 -1.81 9.00 -21.45
N GLU A 47 -2.22 8.38 -20.34
CA GLU A 47 -1.44 8.27 -19.11
C GLU A 47 -0.18 7.43 -19.33
N ALA A 48 -0.32 6.28 -20.00
CA ALA A 48 0.82 5.44 -20.36
C ALA A 48 1.78 6.17 -21.33
N ARG A 49 1.24 6.91 -22.31
CA ARG A 49 2.02 7.77 -23.22
C ARG A 49 2.83 8.80 -22.42
N ASP A 50 2.18 9.52 -21.52
CA ASP A 50 2.79 10.65 -20.81
C ASP A 50 3.66 10.22 -19.63
N ARG A 51 3.66 8.93 -19.28
CA ARG A 51 4.23 8.40 -18.03
C ARG A 51 3.65 9.15 -16.84
N ALA A 52 2.34 9.37 -16.88
CA ALA A 52 1.63 9.90 -15.73
C ALA A 52 1.92 9.03 -14.51
N PRO A 53 2.04 9.62 -13.31
CA PRO A 53 2.31 8.84 -12.11
C PRO A 53 1.14 7.93 -11.74
N VAL A 54 -0.09 8.35 -12.08
CA VAL A 54 -1.33 7.63 -11.82
C VAL A 54 -2.30 7.73 -13.00
N THR A 55 -3.10 6.69 -13.16
CA THR A 55 -4.28 6.66 -14.03
C THR A 55 -5.48 7.01 -13.17
N SER A 56 -6.14 8.13 -13.49
CA SER A 56 -7.29 8.60 -12.73
C SER A 56 -8.57 8.01 -13.32
N VAL A 57 -9.42 7.45 -12.46
CA VAL A 57 -10.72 6.92 -12.85
C VAL A 57 -11.81 7.73 -12.19
N THR A 58 -12.83 8.08 -12.98
CA THR A 58 -13.99 8.82 -12.51
C THR A 58 -15.24 8.00 -12.75
N LEU A 59 -16.08 7.88 -11.73
CA LEU A 59 -17.43 7.35 -11.83
C LEU A 59 -18.39 8.53 -12.07
N TRP A 60 -18.99 8.54 -13.26
CA TRP A 60 -19.91 9.56 -13.71
C TRP A 60 -21.36 9.11 -13.55
N CYS A 61 -22.23 9.98 -13.07
CA CYS A 61 -23.67 9.79 -13.04
C CYS A 61 -24.33 10.62 -14.15
N HIS A 62 -25.12 9.97 -15.00
CA HIS A 62 -25.93 10.56 -16.06
C HIS A 62 -27.41 10.51 -15.68
N ARG A 63 -28.12 11.64 -15.80
CA ARG A 63 -29.57 11.74 -15.52
C ARG A 63 -30.27 12.59 -16.56
N GLY A 64 -31.19 11.97 -17.30
CA GLY A 64 -31.85 12.62 -18.46
C GLY A 64 -30.83 13.35 -19.34
N ASP A 65 -31.15 14.59 -19.70
CA ASP A 65 -30.31 15.44 -20.57
C ASP A 65 -29.35 16.37 -19.79
N ALA A 66 -29.29 16.27 -18.46
CA ALA A 66 -28.38 17.08 -17.66
C ALA A 66 -26.91 16.68 -17.91
N PRO A 67 -25.96 17.63 -17.81
CA PRO A 67 -24.54 17.29 -17.85
C PRO A 67 -24.19 16.22 -16.82
N PRO A 68 -23.32 15.25 -17.17
CA PRO A 68 -22.91 14.22 -16.22
C PRO A 68 -22.15 14.83 -15.05
N VAL A 69 -22.38 14.29 -13.85
CA VAL A 69 -21.69 14.71 -12.64
C VAL A 69 -20.78 13.58 -12.15
N ALA A 70 -19.57 13.93 -11.70
CA ALA A 70 -18.68 12.97 -11.08
C ALA A 70 -19.14 12.69 -9.65
N ILE A 71 -19.32 11.41 -9.30
CA ILE A 71 -19.77 10.99 -7.98
C ILE A 71 -18.66 10.31 -7.17
N ALA A 72 -17.61 9.83 -7.83
CA ALA A 72 -16.40 9.36 -7.17
C ALA A 72 -15.19 9.36 -8.11
N THR A 73 -13.99 9.39 -7.52
CA THR A 73 -12.72 9.27 -8.22
C THR A 73 -11.80 8.29 -7.51
N ALA A 74 -10.96 7.60 -8.27
CA ALA A 74 -9.91 6.71 -7.78
C ALA A 74 -8.62 6.91 -8.59
N HIS A 75 -7.48 6.60 -7.98
CA HIS A 75 -6.16 6.68 -8.62
C HIS A 75 -5.46 5.33 -8.56
N TYR A 76 -4.97 4.86 -9.70
CA TYR A 76 -4.24 3.59 -9.82
C TYR A 76 -2.87 3.82 -10.43
N ASP A 77 -1.88 3.01 -10.06
CA ASP A 77 -0.52 3.15 -10.61
C ASP A 77 -0.52 2.93 -12.12
N THR A 78 0.01 3.90 -12.87
CA THR A 78 0.04 3.83 -14.34
C THR A 78 1.03 2.77 -14.79
N LYS A 79 0.52 1.77 -15.51
CA LYS A 79 1.38 0.75 -16.13
C LYS A 79 1.95 1.30 -17.44
N PHE A 80 3.26 1.11 -17.66
CA PHE A 80 3.93 1.67 -18.84
C PHE A 80 3.44 1.09 -20.17
N LEU A 81 2.89 -0.13 -20.16
CA LEU A 81 2.21 -0.73 -21.30
C LEU A 81 0.73 -0.32 -21.27
N ALA A 82 0.28 0.41 -22.28
CA ALA A 82 -1.08 0.94 -22.35
C ALA A 82 -2.18 -0.14 -22.25
N THR A 83 -2.00 -1.30 -22.89
CA THR A 83 -2.97 -2.40 -22.80
C THR A 83 -3.06 -2.97 -21.38
N ARG A 84 -1.93 -3.12 -20.69
CA ARG A 84 -1.89 -3.52 -19.29
C ARG A 84 -2.48 -2.44 -18.39
N ASN A 85 -2.23 -1.17 -18.69
CA ASN A 85 -2.77 -0.04 -17.92
C ASN A 85 -4.31 0.00 -17.99
N ALA A 86 -4.86 -0.13 -19.20
CA ALA A 86 -6.31 -0.16 -19.42
C ALA A 86 -6.96 -1.35 -18.71
N ALA A 87 -6.38 -2.56 -18.83
CA ALA A 87 -6.89 -3.74 -18.15
C ALA A 87 -6.82 -3.62 -16.62
N PHE A 88 -5.70 -3.13 -16.10
CA PHE A 88 -5.51 -2.89 -14.66
C PHE A 88 -6.52 -1.88 -14.11
N ALA A 89 -6.67 -0.73 -14.77
CA ALA A 89 -7.60 0.29 -14.32
C ALA A 89 -9.06 -0.20 -14.35
N ARG A 90 -9.46 -0.96 -15.38
CA ARG A 90 -10.82 -1.54 -15.46
C ARG A 90 -11.11 -2.52 -14.32
N GLU A 91 -10.19 -3.45 -14.07
CA GLU A 91 -10.32 -4.43 -12.99
C GLU A 91 -10.46 -3.75 -11.62
N LYS A 92 -9.56 -2.83 -11.29
CA LYS A 92 -9.56 -2.14 -10.00
C LYS A 92 -10.76 -1.21 -9.80
N SER A 93 -11.37 -0.74 -10.88
CA SER A 93 -12.52 0.18 -10.82
C SER A 93 -13.83 -0.49 -10.39
N VAL A 94 -13.89 -1.82 -10.36
CA VAL A 94 -15.07 -2.56 -9.85
C VAL A 94 -15.36 -2.18 -8.40
N GLN A 95 -14.32 -2.09 -7.57
CA GLN A 95 -14.45 -1.74 -6.16
C GLN A 95 -14.97 -0.31 -5.95
N LEU A 96 -14.65 0.61 -6.87
CA LEU A 96 -15.20 1.97 -6.84
C LEU A 96 -16.72 1.96 -7.01
N ILE A 97 -17.24 1.18 -7.97
CA ILE A 97 -18.69 1.04 -8.19
C ILE A 97 -19.35 0.40 -6.97
N LEU A 98 -18.81 -0.71 -6.48
CA LEU A 98 -19.39 -1.45 -5.35
C LEU A 98 -19.46 -0.58 -4.08
N ARG A 99 -18.39 0.18 -3.79
CA ARG A 99 -18.36 1.09 -2.64
C ARG A 99 -19.40 2.20 -2.76
N GLU A 100 -19.57 2.81 -3.94
CA GLU A 100 -20.57 3.88 -4.10
C GLU A 100 -22.00 3.36 -4.12
N LEU A 101 -22.23 2.11 -4.56
CA LEU A 101 -23.53 1.44 -4.38
C LEU A 101 -23.82 1.21 -2.89
N ALA A 102 -22.85 0.70 -2.12
CA ALA A 102 -23.00 0.53 -0.67
C ALA A 102 -23.24 1.87 0.04
N ARG A 103 -22.56 2.94 -0.40
CA ARG A 103 -22.80 4.30 0.11
C ARG A 103 -24.22 4.78 -0.17
N LEU A 104 -24.73 4.55 -1.39
CA LEU A 104 -26.10 4.90 -1.76
C LEU A 104 -27.13 4.14 -0.91
N ASP A 105 -26.93 2.84 -0.71
CA ASP A 105 -27.79 2.00 0.12
C ASP A 105 -27.80 2.48 1.59
N LEU A 106 -26.62 2.71 2.16
CA LEU A 106 -26.47 3.15 3.55
C LEU A 106 -27.06 4.55 3.80
N ALA A 107 -26.82 5.50 2.88
CA ALA A 107 -27.23 6.89 3.06
C ALA A 107 -28.66 7.17 2.55
N GLY A 108 -29.23 6.28 1.73
CA GLY A 108 -30.51 6.49 1.04
C GLY A 108 -30.51 7.66 0.04
N GLN A 109 -29.35 8.26 -0.21
CA GLN A 109 -29.17 9.41 -1.08
C GLN A 109 -27.91 9.28 -1.91
N MET A 110 -27.89 10.01 -3.03
CA MET A 110 -26.78 9.96 -3.97
C MET A 110 -25.49 10.50 -3.36
N PRO A 111 -24.34 9.89 -3.70
CA PRO A 111 -23.05 10.44 -3.31
C PRO A 111 -22.92 11.90 -3.73
N ALA A 112 -22.26 12.69 -2.88
CA ALA A 112 -21.97 14.09 -3.19
C ALA A 112 -21.12 14.17 -4.47
N THR A 113 -21.32 15.25 -5.23
CA THR A 113 -20.50 15.51 -6.41
C THR A 113 -19.07 15.78 -6.00
N VAL A 114 -18.12 15.22 -6.75
CA VAL A 114 -16.69 15.43 -6.55
C VAL A 114 -16.09 16.16 -7.75
N ASP A 115 -14.96 16.81 -7.53
CA ASP A 115 -14.19 17.39 -8.63
C ASP A 115 -13.62 16.28 -9.51
N ALA A 116 -13.91 16.35 -10.81
CA ALA A 116 -13.34 15.43 -11.78
C ALA A 116 -11.95 15.92 -12.23
N PRO A 117 -10.96 15.01 -12.35
CA PRO A 117 -9.70 15.36 -12.98
C PRO A 117 -9.92 15.79 -14.43
N ALA A 118 -9.12 16.74 -14.91
CA ALA A 118 -9.17 17.16 -16.30
C ALA A 118 -8.86 15.98 -17.23
N PRO A 119 -9.64 15.77 -18.31
CA PRO A 119 -9.40 14.67 -19.23
C PRO A 119 -8.02 14.83 -19.90
N PRO A 120 -7.24 13.75 -20.02
CA PRO A 120 -5.93 13.85 -20.65
C PRO A 120 -6.07 14.12 -22.16
N ARG A 121 -5.03 14.71 -22.77
CA ARG A 121 -5.02 14.92 -24.23
C ARG A 121 -5.13 13.57 -24.94
N PRO A 122 -6.07 13.39 -25.89
CA PRO A 122 -6.20 12.16 -26.66
C PRO A 122 -4.88 11.75 -27.34
N PHE A 123 -4.69 10.44 -27.47
CA PHE A 123 -3.55 9.87 -28.17
C PHE A 123 -3.66 10.14 -29.68
N ALA A 124 -2.59 10.63 -30.29
CA ALA A 124 -2.52 10.88 -31.72
C ALA A 124 -1.42 10.02 -32.36
N SER A 125 -1.50 9.74 -33.66
CA SER A 125 -0.50 8.94 -34.38
C SER A 125 0.94 9.46 -34.22
N ARG A 126 1.11 10.79 -34.15
CA ARG A 126 2.39 11.46 -33.86
C ARG A 126 3.03 11.07 -32.51
N ASP A 127 2.24 10.56 -31.57
CA ASP A 127 2.70 10.16 -30.24
C ASP A 127 3.34 8.76 -30.25
N LEU A 128 3.06 7.95 -31.28
CA LEU A 128 3.44 6.53 -31.35
C LEU A 128 4.96 6.32 -31.30
N PRO A 129 5.81 7.03 -32.08
CA PRO A 129 7.25 6.82 -32.01
C PRO A 129 7.83 7.08 -30.62
N GLY A 130 7.39 8.17 -29.96
CA GLY A 130 7.85 8.52 -28.62
C GLY A 130 7.37 7.53 -27.56
N TYR A 131 6.15 7.02 -27.67
CA TYR A 131 5.65 5.95 -26.80
C TYR A 131 6.40 4.63 -26.99
N LEU A 132 6.64 4.20 -28.23
CA LEU A 132 7.39 2.97 -28.54
C LEU A 132 8.83 3.07 -28.03
N TRP A 133 9.52 4.18 -28.29
CA TRP A 133 10.87 4.41 -27.78
C TRP A 133 10.95 4.31 -26.25
N ARG A 134 10.01 4.95 -25.54
CA ARG A 134 9.93 4.87 -24.07
C ARG A 134 9.63 3.46 -23.56
N SER A 135 8.77 2.72 -24.27
CA SER A 135 8.46 1.34 -23.92
C SER A 135 9.68 0.42 -24.09
N VAL A 136 10.38 0.53 -25.22
CA VAL A 136 11.61 -0.24 -25.50
C VAL A 136 12.71 0.10 -24.51
N THR A 137 12.93 1.38 -24.19
CA THR A 137 13.95 1.78 -23.21
C THR A 137 13.62 1.30 -21.79
N LYS A 138 12.34 1.28 -21.39
CA LYS A 138 11.92 0.68 -20.10
C LYS A 138 12.19 -0.82 -20.07
N LEU A 139 11.84 -1.55 -21.15
CA LEU A 139 12.14 -2.98 -21.26
C LEU A 139 13.65 -3.25 -21.23
N GLY A 140 14.45 -2.44 -21.93
CA GLY A 140 15.91 -2.51 -21.89
C GLY A 140 16.49 -2.28 -20.48
N ALA A 141 15.93 -1.31 -19.73
CA ALA A 141 16.34 -1.08 -18.34
C ALA A 141 15.98 -2.25 -17.42
N LEU A 142 14.81 -2.88 -17.60
CA LEU A 142 14.43 -4.09 -16.85
C LEU A 142 15.38 -5.25 -17.15
N ALA A 143 15.70 -5.47 -18.43
CA ALA A 143 16.65 -6.50 -18.85
C ALA A 143 18.06 -6.24 -18.28
N LEU A 144 18.54 -4.99 -18.33
CA LEU A 144 19.82 -4.60 -17.74
C LEU A 144 19.84 -4.87 -16.24
N ASN A 145 18.78 -4.49 -15.51
CA ASN A 145 18.68 -4.77 -14.06
C ASN A 145 18.73 -6.27 -13.76
N ALA A 146 18.06 -7.09 -14.56
CA ALA A 146 18.11 -8.55 -14.42
C ALA A 146 19.53 -9.11 -14.65
N VAL A 147 20.27 -8.59 -15.65
CA VAL A 147 21.66 -8.95 -15.89
C VAL A 147 22.56 -8.51 -14.73
N LEU A 148 22.42 -7.26 -14.26
CA LEU A 148 23.20 -6.75 -13.13
C LEU A 148 22.92 -7.56 -11.84
N ALA A 149 21.68 -8.02 -11.64
CA ALA A 149 21.33 -8.91 -10.53
C ALA A 149 22.04 -10.26 -10.60
N ARG A 150 22.14 -10.87 -11.80
CA ARG A 150 22.92 -12.09 -12.03
C ARG A 150 24.42 -11.90 -11.79
N LEU A 151 24.93 -10.69 -11.99
CA LEU A 151 26.32 -10.32 -11.69
C LEU A 151 26.56 -9.93 -10.22
N GLY A 152 25.59 -10.19 -9.33
CA GLY A 152 25.73 -9.92 -7.89
C GLY A 152 25.47 -8.46 -7.48
N ARG A 153 25.05 -7.58 -8.39
CA ARG A 153 24.59 -6.23 -8.00
C ARG A 153 23.15 -6.30 -7.49
N ARG A 154 22.73 -5.33 -6.68
CA ARG A 154 21.37 -5.26 -6.14
C ARG A 154 20.72 -3.91 -6.46
N PRO A 155 20.32 -3.68 -7.74
CA PRO A 155 19.65 -2.43 -8.10
C PRO A 155 18.30 -2.35 -7.36
N GLY A 156 18.11 -1.31 -6.56
CA GLY A 156 16.87 -1.12 -5.79
C GLY A 156 16.81 -1.92 -4.49
N ALA A 157 17.95 -2.27 -3.89
CA ALA A 157 18.01 -2.84 -2.55
C ALA A 157 17.52 -1.86 -1.49
N PHE A 158 16.89 -2.39 -0.45
CA PHE A 158 16.50 -1.63 0.73
C PHE A 158 17.62 -1.59 1.77
N PHE A 159 17.56 -0.59 2.63
CA PHE A 159 18.33 -0.49 3.87
C PHE A 159 17.49 0.31 4.87
N LEU A 160 17.83 0.26 6.15
CA LEU A 160 17.12 1.02 7.17
C LEU A 160 17.91 2.28 7.52
N ARG A 161 17.22 3.35 7.92
CA ARG A 161 17.84 4.56 8.46
C ARG A 161 17.20 4.88 9.80
N LEU A 162 18.03 4.98 10.83
CA LEU A 162 17.63 5.26 12.21
C LEU A 162 18.01 6.69 12.60
N SER A 163 17.06 7.41 13.19
CA SER A 163 17.22 8.81 13.58
C SER A 163 16.63 9.06 14.97
N ASP A 164 17.33 9.84 15.80
CA ASP A 164 16.78 10.39 17.05
C ASP A 164 15.94 11.62 16.68
N ALA A 165 14.62 11.44 16.54
CA ALA A 165 13.73 12.46 15.99
C ALA A 165 12.27 12.25 16.40
N ASP A 166 11.47 13.29 16.22
CA ASP A 166 10.01 13.21 16.32
C ASP A 166 9.41 12.60 15.03
N PRO A 167 8.45 11.66 15.15
CA PRO A 167 7.84 10.98 14.01
C PRO A 167 7.13 11.90 13.01
N LEU A 168 6.67 13.07 13.43
CA LEU A 168 5.97 14.01 12.54
C LEU A 168 6.93 14.92 11.77
N THR A 169 8.12 15.19 12.33
CA THR A 169 9.02 16.23 11.81
C THR A 169 10.41 15.72 11.40
N PHE A 170 10.70 14.42 11.53
CA PHE A 170 12.03 13.88 11.20
C PHE A 170 12.50 14.22 9.78
N ASP A 171 13.79 14.46 9.59
CA ASP A 171 14.40 14.64 8.27
C ASP A 171 14.85 13.28 7.71
N PRO A 172 14.28 12.78 6.59
CA PRO A 172 14.66 11.49 6.01
C PRO A 172 16.11 11.47 5.48
N ALA A 173 16.75 12.62 5.27
CA ALA A 173 18.15 12.71 4.88
C ALA A 173 19.11 12.49 6.06
N GLN A 174 18.64 12.61 7.30
CA GLN A 174 19.45 12.49 8.50
C GLN A 174 19.25 11.13 9.17
N GLY A 175 20.29 10.65 9.84
CA GLY A 175 20.28 9.39 10.58
C GLY A 175 21.50 8.53 10.28
N THR A 176 21.49 7.33 10.86
CA THR A 176 22.50 6.30 10.63
C THR A 176 21.92 5.19 9.77
N ASP A 177 22.61 4.87 8.67
CA ASP A 177 22.23 3.77 7.80
C ASP A 177 22.57 2.42 8.46
N LEU A 178 21.58 1.56 8.60
CA LEU A 178 21.71 0.17 9.01
C LEU A 178 21.61 -0.70 7.76
N ILE A 179 22.72 -1.37 7.42
CA ILE A 179 22.86 -2.14 6.19
C ILE A 179 22.95 -3.62 6.55
N ALA A 180 22.12 -4.43 5.90
CA ALA A 180 22.15 -5.87 6.07
C ALA A 180 23.53 -6.45 5.72
N PRO A 181 24.08 -7.37 6.53
CA PRO A 181 25.29 -8.07 6.18
C PRO A 181 25.04 -9.04 5.01
N GLY A 182 26.08 -9.30 4.22
CA GLY A 182 26.02 -10.33 3.17
C GLY A 182 25.14 -9.96 1.98
N ASN A 183 24.43 -10.95 1.46
CA ASN A 183 23.60 -10.85 0.24
C ASN A 183 22.12 -10.74 0.60
N ALA A 184 21.78 -9.78 1.44
CA ALA A 184 20.42 -9.52 1.92
C ALA A 184 20.07 -8.03 1.90
N TYR A 185 18.80 -7.70 2.12
CA TYR A 185 18.37 -6.36 2.53
C TYR A 185 17.47 -6.43 3.77
N TRP A 186 17.33 -5.29 4.45
CA TRP A 186 16.37 -5.12 5.53
C TRP A 186 15.28 -4.12 5.13
N ALA A 187 14.03 -4.43 5.47
CA ALA A 187 12.84 -3.62 5.21
C ALA A 187 11.80 -3.79 6.33
N ASP A 188 10.68 -3.08 6.23
CA ASP A 188 9.57 -3.14 7.19
C ASP A 188 9.95 -3.08 8.68
N PRO A 189 10.69 -2.05 9.11
CA PRO A 189 11.19 -1.95 10.48
C PRO A 189 10.09 -1.59 11.50
N PHE A 190 10.01 -2.34 12.60
CA PHE A 190 9.21 -2.01 13.79
C PHE A 190 10.06 -1.92 15.05
N LEU A 191 9.98 -0.80 15.75
CA LEU A 191 10.64 -0.57 17.02
C LEU A 191 9.79 -1.06 18.19
N PHE A 192 10.43 -1.67 19.19
CA PHE A 192 9.73 -2.12 20.39
C PHE A 192 10.59 -1.98 21.64
N GLU A 193 10.12 -1.23 22.63
CA GLU A 193 10.80 -1.08 23.91
C GLU A 193 10.33 -2.14 24.90
N HIS A 194 11.28 -2.90 25.47
CA HIS A 194 11.00 -3.92 26.49
C HIS A 194 12.19 -4.09 27.44
N GLY A 195 11.93 -4.16 28.75
CA GLY A 195 12.98 -4.40 29.74
C GLY A 195 14.12 -3.37 29.75
N GLY A 196 13.84 -2.11 29.40
CA GLY A 196 14.85 -1.04 29.29
C GLY A 196 15.75 -1.14 28.05
N ALA A 197 15.46 -2.05 27.12
CA ALA A 197 16.13 -2.17 25.83
C ALA A 197 15.18 -1.83 24.69
N LEU A 198 15.76 -1.37 23.56
CA LEU A 198 15.03 -1.11 22.34
C LEU A 198 15.38 -2.19 21.30
N PHE A 199 14.35 -2.90 20.84
CA PHE A 199 14.45 -3.93 19.81
C PHE A 199 13.94 -3.38 18.48
N LEU A 200 14.51 -3.89 17.40
CA LEU A 200 14.10 -3.60 16.04
C LEU A 200 13.77 -4.92 15.35
N PHE A 201 12.50 -5.09 15.02
CA PHE A 201 11.97 -6.18 14.21
C PHE A 201 11.96 -5.73 12.75
N TYR A 202 12.32 -6.61 11.82
CA TYR A 202 12.42 -6.25 10.40
C TYR A 202 12.26 -7.48 9.50
N GLU A 203 11.88 -7.24 8.24
CA GLU A 203 12.04 -8.20 7.16
C GLU A 203 13.53 -8.27 6.77
N GLU A 204 14.10 -9.47 6.75
CA GLU A 204 15.35 -9.77 6.09
C GLU A 204 15.08 -10.57 4.82
N PHE A 205 15.30 -9.95 3.66
CA PHE A 205 15.19 -10.63 2.38
C PHE A 205 16.51 -11.22 1.96
N ASP A 206 16.56 -12.54 1.80
CA ASP A 206 17.73 -13.25 1.31
C ASP A 206 17.67 -13.38 -0.22
N TYR A 207 18.61 -12.75 -0.92
CA TYR A 207 18.69 -12.81 -2.38
C TYR A 207 19.07 -14.20 -2.92
N CYS A 208 19.59 -15.10 -2.08
CA CYS A 208 19.90 -16.48 -2.49
C CYS A 208 18.63 -17.32 -2.59
N THR A 209 17.71 -17.20 -1.63
CA THR A 209 16.44 -17.94 -1.60
C THR A 209 15.33 -17.19 -2.33
N GLY A 210 15.41 -15.86 -2.40
CA GLY A 210 14.34 -15.00 -2.92
C GLY A 210 13.19 -14.82 -1.93
N LEU A 211 13.41 -15.09 -0.65
CA LEU A 211 12.39 -15.06 0.41
C LEU A 211 12.75 -14.04 1.50
N GLY A 212 11.73 -13.37 2.01
CA GLY A 212 11.76 -12.56 3.22
C GLY A 212 11.54 -13.45 4.44
N HIS A 213 12.31 -13.20 5.49
CA HIS A 213 12.14 -13.82 6.79
C HIS A 213 12.08 -12.72 7.86
N LEU A 214 11.42 -13.00 8.98
CA LEU A 214 11.39 -12.04 10.09
C LEU A 214 12.61 -12.24 10.97
N ALA A 215 13.27 -11.13 11.29
CA ALA A 215 14.41 -11.10 12.18
C ALA A 215 14.26 -9.98 13.22
N VAL A 216 15.01 -10.12 14.30
CA VAL A 216 15.08 -9.10 15.35
C VAL A 216 16.52 -8.82 15.72
N GLY A 217 16.80 -7.56 16.06
CA GLY A 217 18.04 -7.12 16.66
C GLY A 217 17.80 -6.17 17.82
N ARG A 218 18.81 -6.01 18.67
CA ARG A 218 18.82 -5.02 19.74
C ARG A 218 19.58 -3.77 19.29
N LEU A 219 19.01 -2.60 19.54
CA LEU A 219 19.70 -1.34 19.27
C LEU A 219 20.63 -0.98 20.43
N GLU A 220 21.89 -0.73 20.11
CA GLU A 220 22.92 -0.22 21.02
C GLU A 220 23.47 1.09 20.44
N GLY A 221 23.00 2.23 20.97
CA GLY A 221 23.28 3.52 20.36
C GLY A 221 22.68 3.58 18.95
N ALA A 222 23.50 3.77 17.92
CA ALA A 222 23.06 3.76 16.52
C ALA A 222 23.36 2.44 15.78
N ALA A 223 23.85 1.42 16.49
CA ALA A 223 24.15 0.11 15.92
C ALA A 223 23.00 -0.87 16.18
N LEU A 224 22.75 -1.76 15.22
CA LEU A 224 21.85 -2.90 15.37
C LEU A 224 22.68 -4.16 15.61
N ILE A 225 22.45 -4.82 16.74
CA ILE A 225 23.04 -6.12 17.08
C ILE A 225 22.01 -7.20 16.76
N PRO A 226 22.17 -7.97 15.66
CA PRO A 226 21.21 -9.01 15.28
C PRO A 226 21.15 -10.10 16.35
N LEU A 227 19.93 -10.54 16.69
CA LEU A 227 19.69 -11.62 17.64
C LEU A 227 19.23 -12.91 16.93
N GLY A 228 18.66 -12.79 15.73
CA GLY A 228 18.34 -13.94 14.88
C GLY A 228 16.97 -13.83 14.22
N ARG A 229 16.58 -14.93 13.56
CA ARG A 229 15.25 -15.12 12.99
C ARG A 229 14.24 -15.44 14.09
N ILE A 230 13.00 -15.00 13.91
CA ILE A 230 11.96 -15.13 14.94
C ILE A 230 10.79 -16.05 14.54
N LEU A 231 10.71 -16.47 13.28
CA LEU A 231 9.77 -17.47 12.79
C LEU A 231 10.44 -18.34 11.72
N ASP A 232 10.30 -19.66 11.85
CA ASP A 232 10.70 -20.61 10.81
C ASP A 232 9.53 -20.86 9.86
N SER A 233 9.70 -20.45 8.60
CA SER A 233 8.70 -20.67 7.55
C SER A 233 9.34 -20.95 6.20
N PRO A 234 8.73 -21.84 5.38
CA PRO A 234 9.10 -21.98 3.98
C PRO A 234 8.55 -20.86 3.08
N ASP A 235 7.60 -20.06 3.57
CA ASP A 235 6.95 -18.99 2.83
C ASP A 235 7.67 -17.65 3.07
N HIS A 236 7.41 -16.70 2.17
CA HIS A 236 7.85 -15.31 2.36
C HIS A 236 7.08 -14.66 3.52
N LEU A 237 7.80 -14.01 4.43
CA LEU A 237 7.26 -13.24 5.55
C LEU A 237 7.84 -11.83 5.55
N SER A 238 7.00 -10.83 5.81
CA SER A 238 7.39 -9.42 5.97
C SER A 238 6.54 -8.72 7.04
N TYR A 239 6.69 -7.40 7.18
CA TYR A 239 5.85 -6.56 8.04
C TYR A 239 5.61 -7.09 9.48
N PRO A 240 6.66 -7.27 10.31
CA PRO A 240 6.53 -7.83 11.66
C PRO A 240 5.92 -6.83 12.66
N PHE A 241 4.62 -6.51 12.53
CA PHE A 241 3.95 -5.53 13.39
C PHE A 241 3.85 -6.05 14.82
N VAL A 242 4.75 -5.58 15.69
CA VAL A 242 4.86 -5.95 17.11
C VAL A 242 4.24 -4.89 18.03
N PHE A 243 3.43 -5.33 18.98
CA PHE A 243 2.74 -4.45 19.92
C PHE A 243 2.46 -5.15 21.26
N ARG A 244 2.16 -4.34 22.28
CA ARG A 244 1.81 -4.82 23.61
C ARG A 244 0.30 -4.85 23.76
N TRP A 245 -0.23 -5.93 24.36
CA TRP A 245 -1.62 -6.02 24.75
C TRP A 245 -1.71 -6.69 26.11
N GLN A 246 -2.17 -5.95 27.12
CA GLN A 246 -2.12 -6.39 28.52
C GLN A 246 -0.68 -6.78 28.90
N ASP A 247 -0.49 -7.96 29.47
CA ASP A 247 0.83 -8.51 29.84
C ASP A 247 1.52 -9.25 28.67
N ASP A 248 0.81 -9.44 27.55
CA ASP A 248 1.32 -10.13 26.37
C ASP A 248 2.04 -9.19 25.40
N ILE A 249 3.00 -9.76 24.67
CA ILE A 249 3.61 -9.16 23.49
C ILE A 249 3.15 -9.95 22.28
N LEU A 250 2.54 -9.27 21.33
CA LEU A 250 1.93 -9.87 20.14
C LEU A 250 2.64 -9.37 18.89
N MET A 251 2.58 -10.17 17.83
CA MET A 251 3.06 -9.82 16.49
C MET A 251 2.04 -10.25 15.44
N ILE A 252 1.78 -9.39 14.46
CA ILE A 252 1.00 -9.70 13.26
C ILE A 252 1.92 -9.51 12.05
N PRO A 253 2.51 -10.58 11.50
CA PRO A 253 3.31 -10.48 10.28
C PRO A 253 2.42 -10.43 9.02
N GLU A 254 2.98 -9.99 7.90
CA GLU A 254 2.38 -10.25 6.60
C GLU A 254 2.62 -11.72 6.19
N THR A 255 1.53 -12.46 6.05
CA THR A 255 1.47 -13.88 5.65
C THR A 255 0.61 -14.08 4.40
N SER A 256 0.65 -13.13 3.46
CA SER A 256 -0.23 -13.09 2.28
C SER A 256 -0.18 -14.36 1.42
N ALA A 257 0.95 -15.08 1.42
CA ALA A 257 1.11 -16.38 0.77
C ALA A 257 0.23 -17.50 1.36
N ARG A 258 -0.16 -17.39 2.63
CA ARG A 258 -1.00 -18.37 3.35
C ARG A 258 -2.49 -18.00 3.38
N ALA A 259 -2.86 -16.86 2.79
CA ALA A 259 -4.23 -16.37 2.72
C ALA A 259 -4.94 -16.35 4.10
N GLY A 260 -4.42 -15.55 5.02
CA GLY A 260 -5.04 -15.29 6.32
C GLY A 260 -4.22 -14.30 7.13
N ILE A 261 -4.81 -13.78 8.20
CA ILE A 261 -4.13 -12.97 9.20
C ILE A 261 -3.79 -13.87 10.38
N GLU A 262 -2.51 -13.90 10.75
CA GLU A 262 -2.00 -14.65 11.90
C GLU A 262 -1.59 -13.70 13.03
N VAL A 263 -1.98 -14.03 14.26
CA VAL A 263 -1.53 -13.33 15.47
C VAL A 263 -0.63 -14.28 16.24
N TRP A 264 0.59 -13.83 16.50
CA TRP A 264 1.61 -14.59 17.22
C TRP A 264 1.82 -13.97 18.61
N ARG A 265 1.97 -14.81 19.63
CA ARG A 265 2.29 -14.39 21.01
C ARG A 265 3.74 -14.74 21.32
N ALA A 266 4.47 -13.82 21.95
CA ALA A 266 5.82 -14.09 22.41
C ALA A 266 5.80 -15.09 23.58
N THR A 267 6.64 -16.12 23.49
CA THR A 267 6.86 -17.13 24.54
C THR A 267 8.22 -16.97 25.22
N ASP A 268 9.21 -16.49 24.46
CA ASP A 268 10.56 -16.16 24.93
C ASP A 268 11.04 -14.89 24.22
N PHE A 269 10.57 -13.74 24.68
CA PHE A 269 10.82 -12.48 23.99
C PHE A 269 12.32 -12.13 23.96
N PRO A 270 12.90 -11.74 22.80
CA PRO A 270 12.23 -11.37 21.54
C PRO A 270 12.16 -12.48 20.47
N THR A 271 12.68 -13.68 20.73
CA THR A 271 12.94 -14.70 19.70
C THR A 271 11.93 -15.83 19.62
N GLY A 272 11.28 -16.19 20.73
CA GLY A 272 10.30 -17.27 20.81
C GLY A 272 8.87 -16.76 20.59
N TRP A 273 8.16 -17.38 19.66
CA TRP A 273 6.79 -17.03 19.28
C TRP A 273 5.93 -18.29 19.07
N GLU A 274 4.66 -18.20 19.43
CA GLU A 274 3.64 -19.23 19.14
C GLU A 274 2.42 -18.61 18.45
N LEU A 275 1.78 -19.36 17.55
CA LEU A 275 0.55 -18.92 16.89
C LEU A 275 -0.59 -18.89 17.92
N ALA A 276 -1.16 -17.70 18.16
CA ALA A 276 -2.18 -17.47 19.17
C ALA A 276 -3.59 -17.40 18.57
N ALA A 277 -3.74 -16.80 17.38
CA ALA A 277 -5.03 -16.67 16.71
C ALA A 277 -4.88 -16.54 15.18
N THR A 278 -5.97 -16.82 14.46
CA THR A 278 -6.07 -16.55 13.02
C THR A 278 -7.41 -15.91 12.69
N ALA A 279 -7.43 -15.07 11.65
CA ALA A 279 -8.64 -14.43 11.15
C ALA A 279 -8.58 -14.21 9.63
N LEU A 280 -9.74 -13.94 9.02
CA LEU A 280 -9.89 -13.74 7.57
C LEU A 280 -9.24 -14.87 6.73
N ASN A 281 -9.40 -16.12 7.18
CA ASN A 281 -8.87 -17.30 6.47
C ASN A 281 -9.44 -17.39 5.04
N GLY A 282 -8.57 -17.65 4.06
CA GLY A 282 -8.88 -17.63 2.63
C GLY A 282 -8.74 -16.24 1.98
N VAL A 283 -8.38 -15.20 2.72
CA VAL A 283 -8.20 -13.84 2.20
C VAL A 283 -6.73 -13.48 2.18
N GLN A 284 -6.23 -12.99 1.05
CA GLN A 284 -4.88 -12.42 0.99
C GLN A 284 -4.92 -11.02 1.59
N ALA A 285 -4.17 -10.84 2.67
CA ALA A 285 -4.07 -9.59 3.43
C ALA A 285 -2.60 -9.18 3.56
N SER A 286 -2.34 -7.88 3.43
CA SER A 286 -1.01 -7.26 3.53
C SER A 286 -1.04 -6.07 4.50
N ASP A 287 0.11 -5.77 5.09
CA ASP A 287 0.33 -4.62 5.99
C ASP A 287 -0.71 -4.46 7.12
N THR A 288 -1.11 -5.56 7.74
CA THR A 288 -2.15 -5.54 8.79
C THR A 288 -1.67 -4.85 10.05
N VAL A 289 -2.47 -3.91 10.56
CA VAL A 289 -2.25 -3.26 11.86
C VAL A 289 -3.54 -3.23 12.68
N VAL A 290 -3.41 -3.39 13.99
CA VAL A 290 -4.51 -3.23 14.94
C VAL A 290 -4.19 -2.13 15.95
N PHE A 291 -5.20 -1.39 16.36
CA PHE A 291 -5.06 -0.33 17.36
C PHE A 291 -6.39 -0.07 18.06
N GLU A 292 -6.28 0.43 19.28
CA GLU A 292 -7.43 0.87 20.08
C GLU A 292 -7.57 2.40 19.96
N HIS A 293 -8.80 2.86 19.77
CA HIS A 293 -9.14 4.27 19.75
C HIS A 293 -10.52 4.48 20.37
N GLN A 294 -10.58 5.30 21.41
CA GLN A 294 -11.82 5.67 22.11
C GLN A 294 -12.60 4.46 22.65
N GLY A 295 -11.90 3.49 23.24
CA GLY A 295 -12.48 2.27 23.82
C GLY A 295 -12.84 1.21 22.78
N ARG A 296 -12.43 1.37 21.52
CA ARG A 296 -12.78 0.48 20.42
C ARG A 296 -11.56 0.03 19.63
N TRP A 297 -11.54 -1.25 19.26
CA TRP A 297 -10.48 -1.82 18.45
C TRP A 297 -10.81 -1.79 16.96
N TRP A 298 -9.79 -1.45 16.19
CA TRP A 298 -9.83 -1.35 14.74
C TRP A 298 -8.71 -2.17 14.13
N LEU A 299 -8.99 -2.75 12.96
CA LEU A 299 -8.02 -3.41 12.10
C LEU A 299 -8.00 -2.71 10.74
N LEU A 300 -6.81 -2.30 10.32
CA LEU A 300 -6.54 -1.81 8.98
C LEU A 300 -5.69 -2.83 8.24
N THR A 301 -6.04 -3.12 6.98
CA THR A 301 -5.29 -4.05 6.14
C THR A 301 -5.52 -3.75 4.66
N ASN A 302 -4.58 -4.14 3.82
CA ASN A 302 -4.72 -4.08 2.37
C ASN A 302 -5.13 -5.46 1.86
N LEU A 303 -6.28 -5.54 1.20
CA LEU A 303 -6.76 -6.78 0.60
C LEU A 303 -6.62 -6.70 -0.92
N CYS A 304 -6.34 -7.84 -1.54
CA CYS A 304 -6.35 -7.98 -2.98
C CYS A 304 -7.56 -8.81 -3.42
N HIS A 305 -8.46 -8.18 -4.18
CA HIS A 305 -9.63 -8.84 -4.79
C HIS A 305 -9.52 -8.95 -6.31
N ASP A 306 -8.37 -8.56 -6.88
CA ASP A 306 -8.17 -8.48 -8.32
C ASP A 306 -7.20 -9.52 -8.87
N SER A 307 -7.33 -9.75 -10.17
CA SER A 307 -6.46 -10.65 -10.94
C SER A 307 -5.00 -10.17 -11.10
N PHE A 308 -4.66 -8.96 -10.67
CA PHE A 308 -3.31 -8.39 -10.80
C PHE A 308 -2.45 -8.52 -9.55
N GLY A 309 -3.01 -8.96 -8.42
CA GLY A 309 -2.27 -9.08 -7.16
C GLY A 309 -1.94 -7.72 -6.53
N ASP A 310 -2.79 -6.70 -6.73
CA ASP A 310 -2.51 -5.34 -6.24
C ASP A 310 -3.07 -5.06 -4.84
N PHE A 311 -2.16 -5.00 -3.88
CA PHE A 311 -2.41 -4.54 -2.51
C PHE A 311 -2.13 -3.03 -2.33
N GLY A 312 -1.80 -2.31 -3.40
CA GLY A 312 -1.35 -0.92 -3.34
C GLY A 312 -2.49 0.10 -3.25
N ALA A 313 -3.63 -0.18 -3.90
CA ALA A 313 -4.66 0.81 -4.13
C ALA A 313 -5.84 0.81 -3.15
N GLU A 314 -6.00 -0.20 -2.29
CA GLU A 314 -7.22 -0.39 -1.50
C GLU A 314 -6.93 -0.63 -0.02
N LEU A 315 -7.46 0.23 0.85
CA LEU A 315 -7.41 0.06 2.31
C LEU A 315 -8.76 -0.44 2.82
N HIS A 316 -8.73 -1.46 3.66
CA HIS A 316 -9.90 -2.04 4.28
C HIS A 316 -9.85 -1.82 5.79
N LEU A 317 -11.01 -1.53 6.38
CA LEU A 317 -11.21 -1.28 7.79
C LEU A 317 -12.17 -2.32 8.37
N PHE A 318 -11.86 -2.81 9.55
CA PHE A 318 -12.71 -3.71 10.30
C PHE A 318 -12.81 -3.26 11.76
N ALA A 319 -14.01 -3.37 12.34
CA ALA A 319 -14.17 -3.37 13.78
C ALA A 319 -13.84 -4.77 14.31
N ILE A 320 -13.04 -4.84 15.38
CA ILE A 320 -12.65 -6.11 16.00
C ILE A 320 -12.97 -6.09 17.50
N ASP A 321 -13.13 -7.26 18.12
CA ASP A 321 -13.37 -7.39 19.56
C ASP A 321 -12.09 -7.23 20.40
N GLY A 322 -10.93 -7.41 19.77
CA GLY A 322 -9.62 -7.19 20.34
C GLY A 322 -8.52 -7.84 19.51
N PRO A 323 -7.25 -7.79 19.95
CA PRO A 323 -6.11 -8.31 19.20
C PRO A 323 -6.12 -9.81 18.88
N MET A 324 -6.96 -10.60 19.55
CA MET A 324 -7.14 -12.03 19.26
C MET A 324 -8.11 -12.30 18.09
N LEU A 325 -8.75 -11.25 17.56
CA LEU A 325 -9.55 -11.31 16.34
C LEU A 325 -10.69 -12.35 16.37
N ASN A 326 -11.32 -12.60 17.52
CA ASN A 326 -12.41 -13.59 17.59
C ASN A 326 -13.66 -13.11 16.82
N SER A 327 -13.83 -11.78 16.70
CA SER A 327 -14.82 -11.16 15.85
C SER A 327 -14.16 -10.12 14.95
N VAL A 328 -14.41 -10.22 13.64
CA VAL A 328 -13.92 -9.28 12.63
C VAL A 328 -15.09 -8.83 11.77
N THR A 329 -15.54 -7.60 11.98
CA THR A 329 -16.70 -7.03 11.28
C THR A 329 -16.24 -6.02 10.22
N PRO A 330 -16.49 -6.26 8.93
CA PRO A 330 -16.07 -5.34 7.87
C PRO A 330 -16.81 -4.01 7.97
N HIS A 331 -16.10 -2.91 7.73
CA HIS A 331 -16.72 -1.61 7.57
C HIS A 331 -17.64 -1.62 6.32
N PRO A 332 -18.87 -1.08 6.39
CA PRO A 332 -19.85 -1.16 5.30
C PRO A 332 -19.41 -0.46 4.02
N LEU A 333 -18.44 0.46 4.11
CA LEU A 333 -17.86 1.19 2.97
C LEU A 333 -16.47 0.68 2.56
N ASN A 334 -16.12 -0.57 2.87
CA ASN A 334 -14.88 -1.15 2.37
C ASN A 334 -14.86 -1.27 0.83
N PRO A 335 -13.74 -0.97 0.16
CA PRO A 335 -12.52 -0.38 0.72
C PRO A 335 -12.71 1.10 1.12
N VAL A 336 -12.33 1.46 2.35
CA VAL A 336 -12.48 2.83 2.89
C VAL A 336 -11.59 3.85 2.17
N VAL A 337 -10.50 3.41 1.56
CA VAL A 337 -9.65 4.22 0.66
C VAL A 337 -9.43 3.46 -0.63
N ILE A 338 -9.61 4.13 -1.78
CA ILE A 338 -9.28 3.61 -3.12
C ILE A 338 -8.36 4.62 -3.80
N ASP A 339 -7.06 4.50 -3.56
CA ASP A 339 -6.04 5.42 -4.06
C ASP A 339 -4.62 4.84 -3.88
N THR A 340 -3.95 4.50 -4.97
CA THR A 340 -2.57 3.96 -4.96
C THR A 340 -1.55 4.88 -4.28
N THR A 341 -1.85 6.17 -4.14
CA THR A 341 -0.90 7.15 -3.58
C THR A 341 -0.96 7.25 -2.06
N ARG A 342 -1.93 6.57 -1.42
CA ARG A 342 -2.16 6.68 0.03
C ARG A 342 -2.85 5.49 0.71
N ALA A 343 -3.36 4.50 -0.02
CA ALA A 343 -4.12 3.40 0.57
C ALA A 343 -3.22 2.45 1.38
N ARG A 344 -2.14 1.96 0.78
CA ARG A 344 -1.27 0.94 1.38
C ARG A 344 -0.61 1.41 2.68
N GLY A 345 -0.63 0.55 3.70
CA GLY A 345 0.00 0.80 5.00
C GLY A 345 1.53 0.93 4.89
N GLY A 346 2.14 1.67 5.79
CA GLY A 346 3.59 1.86 5.81
C GLY A 346 4.15 1.93 7.23
N GLY A 347 3.58 1.17 8.16
CA GLY A 347 3.98 1.15 9.57
C GLY A 347 2.79 1.26 10.54
N ARG A 348 3.09 1.48 11.82
CA ARG A 348 2.05 1.49 12.87
C ARG A 348 1.14 2.70 12.80
N VAL A 349 -0.05 2.54 13.37
CA VAL A 349 -0.90 3.66 13.79
C VAL A 349 -0.42 4.14 15.16
N PHE A 350 -0.28 5.46 15.36
CA PHE A 350 0.16 6.04 16.62
C PHE A 350 -0.64 7.29 16.98
N ALA A 351 -0.77 7.54 18.28
CA ALA A 351 -1.41 8.73 18.81
C ALA A 351 -0.37 9.79 19.21
N ARG A 352 -0.65 11.06 18.92
CA ARG A 352 0.16 12.20 19.34
C ARG A 352 -0.75 13.40 19.59
N ASP A 353 -0.63 14.01 20.77
CA ASP A 353 -1.39 15.22 21.16
C ASP A 353 -2.92 15.05 20.97
N GLY A 354 -3.46 13.87 21.32
CA GLY A 354 -4.88 13.54 21.19
C GLY A 354 -5.36 13.25 19.76
N ARG A 355 -4.45 13.25 18.78
CA ARG A 355 -4.74 12.99 17.35
C ARG A 355 -4.14 11.65 16.94
N LEU A 356 -4.76 11.02 15.94
CA LEU A 356 -4.37 9.69 15.46
C LEU A 356 -3.69 9.80 14.10
N PHE A 357 -2.55 9.13 13.94
CA PHE A 357 -1.74 9.18 12.72
C PHE A 357 -1.41 7.78 12.23
N ARG A 358 -1.29 7.64 10.91
CA ARG A 358 -0.73 6.46 10.26
C ARG A 358 0.25 6.86 9.15
N THR A 359 1.21 5.99 8.90
CA THR A 359 2.07 6.09 7.72
C THR A 359 1.45 5.31 6.57
N THR A 360 1.52 5.87 5.35
CA THR A 360 0.99 5.24 4.15
C THR A 360 1.95 5.35 2.98
N GLN A 361 1.87 4.45 2.02
CA GLN A 361 2.75 4.44 0.85
C GLN A 361 2.16 5.28 -0.29
N ASP A 362 3.00 6.04 -0.97
CA ASP A 362 2.76 6.47 -2.34
C ASP A 362 3.34 5.40 -3.28
N ASN A 363 2.48 4.63 -3.94
CA ASN A 363 2.86 3.59 -4.91
C ASN A 363 2.71 4.04 -6.38
N SER A 364 2.83 5.34 -6.65
CA SER A 364 2.77 5.90 -8.00
C SER A 364 4.10 5.80 -8.78
N HIS A 365 4.11 6.33 -10.01
CA HIS A 365 5.29 6.38 -10.89
C HIS A 365 5.82 5.00 -11.34
N GLY A 366 5.05 3.93 -11.15
CA GLY A 366 5.48 2.55 -11.38
C GLY A 366 6.57 2.10 -10.42
N ILE A 367 6.60 2.65 -9.20
CA ILE A 367 7.60 2.36 -8.16
C ILE A 367 6.86 1.98 -6.88
N TYR A 368 7.03 0.73 -6.44
CA TYR A 368 6.64 0.30 -5.09
C TYR A 368 7.43 1.09 -4.06
N GLY A 369 6.70 1.74 -3.15
CA GLY A 369 7.27 2.64 -2.16
C GLY A 369 7.86 3.90 -2.75
N PHE A 370 7.26 4.51 -3.77
CA PHE A 370 7.79 5.76 -4.34
C PHE A 370 8.03 6.80 -3.24
N GLY A 371 7.09 6.93 -2.31
CA GLY A 371 7.22 7.81 -1.17
C GLY A 371 6.39 7.35 0.03
N LEU A 372 6.52 8.10 1.12
CA LEU A 372 5.76 7.91 2.36
C LEU A 372 4.87 9.12 2.63
N ASN A 373 3.66 8.88 3.10
CA ASN A 373 2.77 9.92 3.61
C ASN A 373 2.62 9.76 5.12
N LEU A 374 2.73 10.87 5.84
CA LEU A 374 2.21 10.96 7.21
C LEU A 374 0.79 11.49 7.13
N THR A 375 -0.16 10.70 7.61
CA THR A 375 -1.59 10.93 7.43
C THR A 375 -2.28 10.92 8.77
N GLU A 376 -3.06 11.96 9.04
CA GLU A 376 -3.94 12.03 10.20
C GLU A 376 -5.25 11.29 9.88
N ILE A 377 -5.66 10.37 10.75
CA ILE A 377 -7.01 9.80 10.74
C ILE A 377 -7.90 10.81 11.48
N THR A 378 -8.69 11.56 10.72
CA THR A 378 -9.54 12.64 11.25
C THR A 378 -10.89 12.14 11.74
N GLU A 379 -11.35 11.00 11.22
CA GLU A 379 -12.58 10.34 11.66
C GLU A 379 -12.46 8.83 11.45
N ILE A 380 -12.90 8.06 12.45
CA ILE A 380 -13.05 6.61 12.37
C ILE A 380 -14.26 6.19 13.21
N SER A 381 -15.22 5.53 12.59
CA SER A 381 -16.45 5.06 13.21
C SER A 381 -16.97 3.81 12.49
N ASP A 382 -18.14 3.31 12.90
CA ASP A 382 -18.81 2.18 12.24
C ASP A 382 -19.22 2.44 10.79
N THR A 383 -19.35 3.71 10.41
CA THR A 383 -19.95 4.11 9.15
C THR A 383 -19.12 5.17 8.41
N ALA A 384 -18.07 5.71 9.02
CA ALA A 384 -17.22 6.72 8.43
C ALA A 384 -15.73 6.46 8.68
N PHE A 385 -14.92 6.75 7.67
CA PHE A 385 -13.47 6.82 7.76
C PHE A 385 -12.98 7.99 6.92
N HIS A 386 -12.30 8.93 7.56
CA HIS A 386 -11.70 10.08 6.90
C HIS A 386 -10.26 10.28 7.36
N GLU A 387 -9.42 10.59 6.39
CA GLU A 387 -8.01 10.85 6.63
C GLU A 387 -7.52 12.04 5.81
N ARG A 388 -6.50 12.73 6.32
CA ARG A 388 -5.87 13.87 5.67
C ARG A 388 -4.36 13.74 5.73
N ARG A 389 -3.72 13.80 4.57
CA ARG A 389 -2.26 13.84 4.47
C ARG A 389 -1.72 15.13 5.08
N ILE A 390 -0.78 14.99 6.00
CA ILE A 390 -0.09 16.10 6.66
C ILE A 390 1.28 16.34 6.03
N ARG A 391 1.95 15.27 5.60
CA ARG A 391 3.29 15.34 4.99
C ARG A 391 3.45 14.28 3.91
N HIS A 392 4.17 14.62 2.85
CA HIS A 392 4.62 13.68 1.81
C HIS A 392 6.14 13.69 1.76
N ILE A 393 6.76 12.53 1.98
CA ILE A 393 8.19 12.27 1.89
C ILE A 393 8.44 11.62 0.52
N ARG A 394 9.04 12.38 -0.39
CA ARG A 394 9.40 11.95 -1.74
C ARG A 394 10.85 11.44 -1.74
N PRO A 395 11.27 10.64 -2.74
CA PRO A 395 12.61 10.07 -2.80
C PRO A 395 13.63 11.07 -3.37
N ASP A 396 13.52 12.35 -3.01
CA ASP A 396 14.35 13.47 -3.50
C ASP A 396 15.29 14.04 -2.42
N PHE A 397 15.28 13.47 -1.21
CA PHE A 397 16.09 13.91 -0.08
C PHE A 397 17.58 13.50 -0.16
N GLU A 398 17.94 12.52 -0.99
CA GLU A 398 19.34 12.14 -1.23
C GLU A 398 19.55 11.58 -2.66
N PRO A 399 20.70 11.86 -3.32
CA PRO A 399 21.00 11.29 -4.62
C PRO A 399 21.00 9.75 -4.64
N GLY A 400 20.24 9.20 -5.60
CA GLY A 400 20.17 7.76 -5.86
C GLY A 400 19.10 7.02 -5.06
N ILE A 401 18.34 7.71 -4.20
CA ILE A 401 17.15 7.13 -3.59
C ILE A 401 16.07 6.93 -4.66
N MET A 402 15.37 5.80 -4.57
CA MET A 402 14.30 5.41 -5.46
C MET A 402 12.94 5.44 -4.76
N GLY A 403 12.92 5.31 -3.44
CA GLY A 403 11.71 5.14 -2.66
C GLY A 403 11.97 4.95 -1.18
N CYS A 404 10.91 5.00 -0.40
CA CYS A 404 10.79 4.60 1.00
C CYS A 404 9.33 4.15 1.20
N HIS A 405 9.08 3.07 1.93
CA HIS A 405 7.73 2.51 2.05
C HIS A 405 7.29 2.17 3.47
N HIS A 406 8.22 2.16 4.40
CA HIS A 406 7.91 1.88 5.79
C HIS A 406 8.55 2.90 6.73
N MET A 407 7.81 3.29 7.77
CA MET A 407 8.29 4.09 8.88
C MET A 407 7.66 3.64 10.19
N ASP A 408 8.48 3.49 11.22
CA ASP A 408 8.02 3.28 12.58
C ASP A 408 8.73 4.19 13.59
N ALA A 409 8.12 4.39 14.75
CA ALA A 409 8.69 5.20 15.81
C ALA A 409 8.39 4.68 17.21
N ALA A 410 9.40 4.67 18.07
CA ALA A 410 9.30 4.40 19.49
C ALA A 410 10.48 5.01 20.24
N ALA A 411 10.32 5.28 21.54
CA ALA A 411 11.42 5.72 22.41
C ALA A 411 12.22 6.95 21.89
N GLY A 412 11.53 7.92 21.28
CA GLY A 412 12.16 9.13 20.72
C GLY A 412 12.98 8.90 19.44
N ARG A 413 12.78 7.73 18.80
CA ARG A 413 13.48 7.33 17.58
C ARG A 413 12.50 7.05 16.46
N VAL A 414 12.97 7.31 15.24
CA VAL A 414 12.29 6.99 13.99
C VAL A 414 13.19 6.07 13.19
N VAL A 415 12.61 5.04 12.61
CA VAL A 415 13.26 4.18 11.64
C VAL A 415 12.46 4.17 10.36
N ILE A 416 13.12 4.33 9.22
CA ILE A 416 12.52 4.18 7.90
C ILE A 416 13.29 3.17 7.08
N ASP A 417 12.63 2.50 6.15
CA ASP A 417 13.34 1.84 5.06
C ASP A 417 13.50 2.75 3.85
N ILE A 418 14.57 2.52 3.11
CA ILE A 418 14.94 3.34 1.97
C ILE A 418 15.43 2.43 0.85
N ARG A 419 14.88 2.63 -0.35
CA ARG A 419 15.27 1.93 -1.56
C ARG A 419 16.30 2.71 -2.33
N ARG A 420 17.46 2.12 -2.66
CA ARG A 420 18.53 2.81 -3.41
C ARG A 420 18.81 2.20 -4.78
N ARG A 421 19.04 3.08 -5.76
CA ARG A 421 19.59 2.71 -7.08
C ARG A 421 21.06 2.37 -6.94
N GLN A 422 21.39 1.15 -6.52
CA GLN A 422 22.79 0.74 -6.41
C GLN A 422 23.39 0.48 -7.80
N ILE A 423 24.26 1.39 -8.26
CA ILE A 423 25.18 1.13 -9.38
C ILE A 423 26.55 0.78 -8.76
N GLY A 424 26.71 -0.46 -8.33
CA GLY A 424 28.00 -1.02 -7.92
C GLY A 424 28.32 -0.90 -6.42
N ALA A 425 28.85 -1.98 -5.87
CA ALA A 425 29.25 -2.11 -4.49
C ALA A 425 30.30 -1.06 -4.10
N ARG A 426 30.13 -0.46 -2.92
CA ARG A 426 31.30 -0.13 -2.11
C ARG A 426 31.91 -1.50 -1.79
N ARG A 427 33.00 -1.87 -2.48
CA ARG A 427 33.78 -3.06 -2.10
C ARG A 427 34.15 -2.88 -0.63
N LEU A 428 33.53 -3.66 0.26
CA LEU A 428 34.21 -4.01 1.50
C LEU A 428 35.49 -4.72 1.04
N ARG A 429 36.64 -4.13 1.32
CA ARG A 429 37.93 -4.79 1.07
C ARG A 429 37.92 -6.05 1.95
N PRO A 430 38.09 -7.26 1.38
CA PRO A 430 38.34 -8.43 2.20
C PRO A 430 39.72 -8.24 2.83
N GLY A 431 39.77 -8.19 4.16
CA GLY A 431 41.03 -8.09 4.91
C GLY A 431 41.08 -6.97 5.94
N GLN A 432 40.20 -7.01 6.94
CA GLN A 432 40.58 -6.64 8.31
C GLN A 432 40.03 -7.72 9.23
N ASN A 433 40.71 -8.87 9.24
CA ASN A 433 40.69 -9.75 10.40
C ASN A 433 41.21 -8.93 11.58
N GLN A 434 40.33 -8.46 12.46
CA GLN A 434 40.72 -8.26 13.84
C GLN A 434 40.67 -9.64 14.51
N HIS A 435 41.77 -10.39 14.37
CA HIS A 435 42.09 -11.36 15.41
C HIS A 435 42.46 -10.57 16.66
N PRO A 436 41.87 -10.86 17.83
CA PRO A 436 42.51 -10.53 19.07
C PRO A 436 43.68 -11.50 19.23
N ALA A 437 44.89 -10.98 19.30
CA ALA A 437 46.05 -11.70 19.79
C ALA A 437 46.42 -11.13 21.18
N PRO A 438 47.03 -11.95 22.04
CA PRO A 438 46.57 -12.26 23.40
C PRO A 438 46.66 -11.15 24.43
#